data_AF-A0A496VJK3-F1
#
_entry.id   AF-A0A496VJK3-F1
#
_cell.length_a   1.000
_cell.length_b   1.000
_cell.length_c   1.000
_cell.angle_alpha   90.00
_cell.angle_beta   90.00
_cell.angle_gamma   90.00
#
_symmetry.space_group_name_H-M   'P 1'
#
loop_
_entity.id
_entity.type
_entity.pdbx_description
1 polymer ?
#
loop_
_entity_poly.entity_id
_entity_poly.type
_entity_poly.pdbx_seq_one_letter_code
_entity_poly.pdbx_strand_id
1 'polypeptide(L)' 'MTNQQLISRDFHGATIRQRSDGYLNSTDMCQSTGKRLNDYRRLKSTQEYIVALSSDAGIPASNIRAS' A
#
# COMPACT_ATOMS: atom_id res chain seq x y z
N MET A 1 -3.87 -7.32 -22.19
CA MET A 1 -3.24 -8.04 -21.05
C MET A 1 -2.03 -7.21 -20.63
N THR A 2 -2.11 -6.49 -19.51
CA THR A 2 -1.01 -5.65 -19.02
C THR A 2 0.03 -6.52 -18.33
N ASN A 3 1.26 -6.49 -18.83
CA ASN A 3 2.39 -7.20 -18.22
C ASN A 3 2.76 -6.48 -16.92
N GLN A 4 2.35 -7.02 -15.77
CA GLN A 4 2.65 -6.43 -14.47
C GLN A 4 4.12 -6.68 -14.11
N GLN A 5 4.97 -5.71 -14.43
CA GLN A 5 6.38 -5.78 -14.05
C GLN A 5 6.51 -5.55 -12.52
N LEU A 6 7.22 -6.46 -11.85
CA LEU A 6 7.61 -6.31 -10.46
C LEU A 6 8.98 -5.61 -10.40
N ILE A 7 9.03 -4.50 -9.68
CA ILE A 7 10.19 -3.66 -9.44
C ILE A 7 10.63 -3.89 -7.99
N SER A 8 11.88 -4.31 -7.79
CA SER A 8 12.47 -4.42 -6.46
C SER A 8 12.95 -3.06 -5.97
N ARG A 9 12.52 -2.65 -4.79
CA ARG A 9 12.97 -1.43 -4.10
C ARG A 9 13.79 -1.83 -2.88
N ASP A 10 14.96 -1.22 -2.70
CA ASP A 10 15.69 -1.33 -1.44
C ASP A 10 15.12 -0.31 -0.44
N PHE A 11 14.93 -0.76 0.80
CA PHE A 11 14.55 0.07 1.91
C PHE A 11 15.23 -0.44 3.18
N HIS A 12 16.25 0.28 3.65
CA HIS A 12 17.03 -0.09 4.83
C HIS A 12 17.59 -1.52 4.77
N GLY A 13 18.03 -1.98 3.58
CA GLY A 13 18.53 -3.34 3.37
C GLY A 13 17.45 -4.41 3.23
N ALA A 14 16.16 -4.04 3.28
CA ALA A 14 15.06 -4.93 2.95
C ALA A 14 14.57 -4.68 1.52
N THR A 15 14.22 -5.75 0.81
CA THR A 15 13.61 -5.65 -0.52
C THR A 15 12.09 -5.53 -0.40
N ILE A 16 11.54 -4.48 -0.99
CA ILE A 16 10.11 -4.22 -1.07
C ILE A 16 9.68 -4.33 -2.53
N ARG A 17 8.74 -5.23 -2.80
CA ARG A 17 8.21 -5.42 -4.16
C ARG A 17 7.20 -4.33 -4.49
N GLN A 18 7.40 -3.70 -5.64
CA GLN A 18 6.48 -2.72 -6.22
C GLN A 18 5.98 -3.22 -7.57
N ARG A 19 4.68 -3.06 -7.86
CA ARG A 19 4.14 -3.25 -9.21
C ARG A 19 4.37 -1.98 -10.05
N SER A 20 4.50 -2.15 -11.35
CA SER A 20 4.69 -1.05 -12.31
C SER A 20 3.65 0.08 -12.22
N ASP A 21 2.45 -0.21 -11.71
CA ASP A 21 1.35 0.75 -11.52
C ASP A 21 1.40 1.50 -10.18
N GLY A 22 2.47 1.34 -9.40
CA GLY A 22 2.69 2.11 -8.18
C GLY A 22 2.37 1.38 -6.88
N TYR A 23 1.71 0.22 -6.92
CA TYR A 23 1.32 -0.52 -5.71
C TYR A 23 2.51 -1.23 -5.05
N LEU A 24 2.61 -1.12 -3.72
CA LEU A 24 3.64 -1.78 -2.90
C LEU A 24 3.10 -3.04 -2.20
N ASN A 25 3.98 -4.03 -2.01
CA ASN A 25 3.67 -5.22 -1.22
C ASN A 25 3.63 -4.88 0.28
N SER A 26 2.44 -4.99 0.88
CA SER A 26 2.21 -4.65 2.30
C SER A 26 2.96 -5.57 3.27
N THR A 27 3.15 -6.85 2.94
CA THR A 27 3.89 -7.81 3.77
C THR A 27 5.37 -7.44 3.85
N ASP A 28 5.99 -7.12 2.70
CA ASP A 28 7.39 -6.71 2.67
C ASP A 28 7.61 -5.42 3.49
N MET A 29 6.67 -4.47 3.40
CA MET A 29 6.68 -3.23 4.21
C MET A 29 6.59 -3.52 5.72
N CYS A 30 5.70 -4.43 6.12
CA CYS A 30 5.53 -4.77 7.53
C CYS A 30 6.76 -5.52 8.09
N GLN A 31 7.31 -6.46 7.33
CA GLN A 31 8.49 -7.23 7.73
C GLN A 31 9.74 -6.36 7.81
N SER A 32 9.93 -5.41 6.88
CA SER A 32 11.09 -4.51 6.87
C SER A 32 11.10 -3.48 7.99
N THR A 33 9.94 -3.04 8.47
CA THR A 33 9.83 -1.97 9.49
C THR A 33 9.42 -2.46 10.87
N GLY A 34 8.92 -3.70 10.98
CA GLY A 34 8.28 -4.22 12.20
C GLY A 34 6.92 -3.58 12.51
N LYS A 35 6.40 -2.70 11.65
CA LYS A 35 5.08 -2.07 11.82
C LYS A 35 3.98 -3.00 11.29
N ARG A 36 2.80 -2.94 11.88
CA ARG A 36 1.61 -3.64 11.37
C ARG A 36 0.91 -2.77 10.33
N LEU A 37 0.18 -3.40 9.41
CA LEU A 37 -0.65 -2.67 8.43
C LEU A 37 -1.60 -1.66 9.10
N ASN A 38 -2.15 -2.01 10.27
CA ASN A 38 -3.03 -1.13 11.04
C ASN A 38 -2.32 0.16 11.52
N ASP A 39 -1.00 0.13 11.72
CA ASP A 39 -0.23 1.33 12.09
C ASP A 39 -0.15 2.29 10.90
N TYR A 40 0.02 1.77 9.69
CA TYR A 40 -0.03 2.59 8.47
C TYR A 40 -1.41 3.18 8.23
N ARG A 41 -2.49 2.43 8.49
CA ARG A 41 -3.88 2.93 8.37
C ARG A 41 -4.18 4.07 9.34
N ARG A 42 -3.46 4.17 10.46
CA ARG A 42 -3.62 5.25 11.44
C ARG A 42 -2.91 6.54 11.04
N LEU A 43 -1.97 6.50 10.10
CA LEU A 43 -1.31 7.72 9.63
C LEU A 43 -2.32 8.65 8.95
N LYS A 44 -2.25 9.95 9.28
CA LYS A 44 -3.14 10.97 8.73
C LYS A 44 -3.11 10.99 7.20
N SER A 45 -1.91 10.94 6.61
CA SER A 45 -1.72 10.89 5.16
C SER A 45 -2.36 9.66 4.51
N THR A 46 -2.28 8.49 5.14
CA THR A 46 -2.93 7.28 4.64
C THR A 46 -4.45 7.40 4.70
N GLN A 47 -5.00 7.99 5.76
CA GLN A 47 -6.44 8.23 5.88
C GLN A 47 -6.92 9.21 4.81
N GLU A 48 -6.20 10.33 4.62
CA GLU A 48 -6.50 11.32 3.56
C GLU A 48 -6.47 10.67 2.18
N TYR A 49 -5.47 9.84 1.89
CA TYR A 49 -5.39 9.09 0.65
C TYR A 49 -6.56 8.12 0.47
N ILE A 50 -6.91 7.35 1.50
CA ILE A 50 -8.06 6.41 1.45
C ILE A 50 -9.36 7.17 1.22
N VAL A 51 -9.55 8.34 1.84
CA VAL A 51 -10.74 9.18 1.63
C VAL A 51 -10.80 9.68 0.18
N ALA A 52 -9.70 10.22 -0.35
CA ALA A 52 -9.64 10.66 -1.74
C ALA A 52 -9.91 9.51 -2.71
N LEU A 53 -9.28 8.35 -2.48
CA LEU A 53 -9.48 7.15 -3.29
C LEU A 53 -10.92 6.63 -3.20
N SER A 54 -11.54 6.68 -2.02
CA SER A 54 -12.93 6.26 -1.81
C SER A 54 -13.92 7.15 -2.56
N SER A 55 -13.62 8.46 -2.63
CA SER A 55 -14.42 9.42 -3.39
C SER A 55 -14.32 9.19 -4.89
N ASP A 56 -13.12 8.88 -5.39
CA ASP A 56 -12.88 8.62 -6.81
C ASP A 56 -13.47 7.27 -7.25
N ALA A 57 -13.25 6.21 -6.45
CA ALA A 57 -13.75 4.87 -6.74
C ALA A 57 -15.27 4.69 -6.48
N GLY A 58 -15.92 5.64 -5.80
CA GLY A 58 -17.34 5.55 -5.41
C GLY A 58 -17.64 4.47 -4.36
N ILE A 59 -16.61 3.94 -3.68
CA ILE A 59 -16.74 2.91 -2.65
C ILE A 59 -16.42 3.56 -1.29
N PRO A 60 -17.29 3.48 -0.27
CA PRO A 60 -17.02 4.06 1.03
C PRO A 60 -15.67 3.60 1.61
N ALA A 61 -14.90 4.51 2.21
CA ALA A 61 -13.61 4.22 2.83
C ALA A 61 -13.66 3.07 3.86
N SER A 62 -14.80 2.92 4.56
CA SER A 62 -15.05 1.82 5.51
C SER A 62 -15.04 0.44 4.85
N ASN A 63 -15.28 0.37 3.55
CA ASN A 63 -15.44 -0.87 2.79
C ASN A 63 -14.18 -1.24 2.01
N ILE A 64 -13.14 -0.39 2.00
CA ILE A 64 -11.86 -0.70 1.38
C ILE A 64 -11.13 -1.74 2.24
N ARG A 65 -11.09 -2.98 1.75
CA ARG A 65 -10.36 -4.09 2.37
C ARG A 65 -8.97 -4.20 1.75
N ALA A 66 -7.95 -4.18 2.59
CA ALA A 66 -6.60 -4.60 2.20
C ALA A 66 -6.52 -6.11 2.42
N SER A 67 -6.65 -6.87 1.32
CA SER A 67 -6.49 -8.33 1.28
C SER A 67 -5.03 -8.70 1.11
#